data_AF-A0A7J9AZQ1-F1
#
_entry.id   AF-A0A7J9AZQ1-F1
#
_cell.length_a   1.000
_cell.length_b   1.000
_cell.length_c   1.000
_cell.angle_alpha   90.00
_cell.angle_beta   90.00
_cell.angle_gamma   90.00
#
_symmetry.space_group_name_H-M   'P 1'
#
loop_
_entity.id
_entity.type
_entity.pdbx_description
1 polymer ?
#
loop_
_entity_poly.entity_id
_entity_poly.type
_entity_poly.pdbx_seq_one_letter_code
_entity_poly.pdbx_strand_id
1 'polypeptide(L)'
;RTQLEKGYSLTEGYVSEFWDFTRISVTKNYLKDLKEIWGQWDDEIRQLFYCHYGDLPYLLDIKMDEHLFRALVQYWNPAYSCFTFKKVDLILTIEEYTALLHCPKIQTDKIYSKATNVLTFLNKLMNITGMSKQWITAQIKQKDDCKCIPLRSLRDLILTHPDMKKKVDVFALSIYGLVVFPKALGYVDEVVFDLFDRLDKRVTPVPEILAETFRSLNTC
;
A
#
# COMPACT_ATOMS: atom_id res chain seq x y z
N ARG A 1 2.81 19.60 -36.42
CA ARG A 1 2.57 19.84 -34.98
C ARG A 1 3.83 19.41 -34.24
N THR A 2 4.76 20.32 -34.11
CA THR A 2 6.02 20.16 -33.38
C THR A 2 5.76 20.50 -31.91
N GLN A 3 5.92 19.52 -31.03
CA GLN A 3 6.06 19.76 -29.60
C GLN A 3 7.53 20.07 -29.33
N LEU A 4 7.83 21.35 -29.12
CA LEU A 4 8.97 21.89 -28.38
C LEU A 4 8.40 23.24 -27.87
N GLU A 5 8.46 23.60 -26.59
CA GLU A 5 9.67 24.19 -26.01
C GLU A 5 9.71 24.25 -24.47
N LYS A 6 8.76 23.65 -23.73
CA LYS A 6 8.77 23.71 -22.25
C LYS A 6 8.30 22.43 -21.55
N GLY A 7 8.74 21.28 -22.05
CA GLY A 7 8.71 20.03 -21.28
C GLY A 7 10.15 19.65 -21.00
N TYR A 8 10.50 19.41 -19.74
CA TYR A 8 11.77 18.80 -19.38
C TYR A 8 11.89 17.51 -20.19
N SER A 9 12.72 17.51 -21.23
CA SER A 9 13.14 16.34 -21.97
C SER A 9 14.63 16.19 -21.72
N LEU A 10 15.07 14.95 -21.46
CA LEU A 10 16.50 14.65 -21.29
C LEU A 10 17.27 15.26 -22.46
N THR A 11 18.36 15.98 -22.17
CA THR A 11 19.22 16.55 -23.20
C THR A 11 19.67 15.44 -24.15
N GLU A 12 19.64 15.71 -25.44
CA GLU A 12 20.08 14.75 -26.46
C GLU A 12 21.51 14.29 -26.14
N GLY A 13 21.69 12.99 -25.88
CA GLY A 13 22.97 12.41 -25.46
C GLY A 13 23.20 12.29 -23.95
N TYR A 14 22.21 12.58 -23.10
CA TYR A 14 22.31 12.30 -21.66
C TYR A 14 22.48 10.80 -21.41
N VAL A 15 23.56 10.43 -20.74
CA VAL A 15 23.82 9.09 -20.23
C VAL A 15 23.77 9.21 -18.71
N SER A 16 22.86 8.48 -18.07
CA SER A 16 22.78 8.45 -16.60
C SER A 16 24.12 8.04 -16.02
N GLU A 17 24.70 8.92 -15.21
CA GLU A 17 25.88 8.58 -14.40
C GLU A 17 25.43 7.60 -13.32
N PHE A 18 26.08 6.44 -13.25
CA PHE A 18 25.83 5.47 -12.19
C PHE A 18 26.43 6.01 -10.90
N TRP A 19 25.60 6.16 -9.86
CA TRP A 19 26.12 6.39 -8.52
C TRP A 19 26.83 5.12 -8.03
N ASP A 20 28.04 5.27 -7.51
CA ASP A 20 28.87 4.14 -7.05
C ASP A 20 28.21 3.32 -5.92
N PHE A 21 27.21 3.88 -5.20
CA PHE A 21 26.44 3.16 -4.19
C PHE A 21 25.12 3.86 -3.79
N THR A 22 23.96 3.23 -4.02
CA THR A 22 22.67 3.65 -3.43
C THR A 22 22.43 2.90 -2.11
N ARG A 23 22.37 3.63 -1.00
CA ARG A 23 22.18 3.04 0.34
C ARG A 23 20.71 2.73 0.62
N ILE A 24 20.23 1.62 0.06
CA ILE A 24 18.87 1.14 0.34
C ILE A 24 18.79 0.54 1.75
N SER A 25 17.86 1.06 2.58
CA SER A 25 17.45 0.44 3.85
C SER A 25 16.22 -0.43 3.62
N VAL A 26 16.38 -1.75 3.63
CA VAL A 26 15.28 -2.69 3.44
C VAL A 26 14.71 -3.07 4.81
N THR A 27 13.88 -2.19 5.37
CA THR A 27 13.16 -2.49 6.62
C THR A 27 11.86 -3.23 6.28
N LYS A 28 11.75 -4.51 6.69
CA LYS A 28 10.62 -5.38 6.35
C LYS A 28 9.79 -5.74 7.57
N ASN A 29 8.47 -5.67 7.41
CA ASN A 29 7.53 -6.26 8.37
C ASN A 29 7.62 -7.79 8.35
N TYR A 30 7.42 -8.41 9.51
CA TYR A 30 7.32 -9.86 9.61
C TYR A 30 5.90 -10.31 9.25
N LEU A 31 5.72 -10.84 8.04
CA LEU A 31 4.39 -11.16 7.47
C LEU A 31 3.92 -12.60 7.75
N LYS A 32 4.67 -13.38 8.54
CA LYS A 32 4.37 -14.80 8.79
C LYS A 32 2.94 -15.00 9.30
N ASP A 33 2.50 -14.18 10.25
CA ASP A 33 1.16 -14.27 10.81
C ASP A 33 0.06 -14.10 9.75
N LEU A 34 0.24 -13.17 8.81
CA LEU A 34 -0.74 -12.95 7.73
C LEU A 34 -0.73 -14.11 6.73
N LYS A 35 0.45 -14.66 6.40
CA LYS A 35 0.57 -15.85 5.54
C LYS A 35 -0.10 -17.07 6.16
N GLU A 36 0.10 -17.28 7.47
CA GLU A 36 -0.52 -18.40 8.20
C GLU A 36 -2.04 -18.27 8.21
N ILE A 37 -2.57 -17.08 8.49
CA ILE A 37 -4.01 -16.82 8.43
C ILE A 37 -4.56 -17.09 7.03
N TRP A 38 -3.91 -16.54 5.99
CA TRP A 38 -4.32 -16.74 4.60
C TRP A 38 -4.32 -18.21 4.19
N GLY A 39 -3.31 -18.97 4.63
CA GLY A 39 -3.17 -20.40 4.38
C GLY A 39 -4.27 -21.24 5.03
N GLN A 40 -4.85 -20.78 6.15
CA GLN A 40 -5.91 -21.46 6.89
C GLN A 40 -7.33 -21.17 6.37
N TRP A 41 -7.51 -20.10 5.60
CA TRP A 41 -8.83 -19.75 5.06
C TRP A 41 -9.29 -20.73 3.99
N ASP A 42 -10.56 -21.11 4.08
CA ASP A 42 -11.25 -21.88 3.07
C ASP A 42 -11.57 -21.04 1.82
N ASP A 43 -12.10 -21.71 0.80
CA ASP A 43 -12.43 -21.06 -0.46
C ASP A 43 -13.52 -20.00 -0.31
N GLU A 44 -14.47 -20.16 0.62
CA GLU A 44 -15.56 -19.21 0.83
C GLU A 44 -15.02 -17.85 1.31
N ILE A 45 -14.18 -17.86 2.34
CA ILE A 45 -13.57 -16.63 2.88
C ILE A 45 -12.62 -16.01 1.85
N ARG A 46 -11.86 -16.83 1.12
CA ARG A 46 -10.97 -16.33 0.05
C ARG A 46 -11.75 -15.69 -1.09
N GLN A 47 -12.85 -16.28 -1.55
CA GLN A 47 -13.71 -15.69 -2.58
C GLN A 47 -14.31 -14.36 -2.10
N LEU A 48 -14.74 -14.29 -0.84
CA LEU A 48 -15.18 -13.02 -0.24
C LEU A 48 -14.07 -11.97 -0.29
N PHE A 49 -12.83 -12.35 0.04
CA PHE A 49 -11.68 -11.45 -0.06
C PHE A 49 -11.46 -10.96 -1.50
N TYR A 50 -11.32 -11.86 -2.48
CA TYR A 50 -11.07 -11.52 -3.89
C TYR A 50 -12.15 -10.61 -4.45
N CYS A 51 -13.42 -10.86 -4.11
CA CYS A 51 -14.54 -10.02 -4.52
C CYS A 51 -14.42 -8.57 -4.03
N HIS A 52 -13.74 -8.31 -2.92
CA HIS A 52 -13.63 -6.98 -2.32
C HIS A 52 -12.29 -6.28 -2.57
N TYR A 53 -11.21 -7.05 -2.55
CA TYR A 53 -9.85 -6.53 -2.50
C TYR A 53 -8.95 -7.10 -3.60
N GLY A 54 -9.51 -7.89 -4.51
CA GLY A 54 -8.81 -8.47 -5.64
C GLY A 54 -7.60 -9.30 -5.22
N ASP A 55 -6.53 -9.13 -5.98
CA ASP A 55 -5.31 -9.92 -5.96
C ASP A 55 -4.28 -9.43 -4.92
N LEU A 56 -4.71 -8.56 -4.00
CA LEU A 56 -3.90 -8.05 -2.89
C LEU A 56 -3.15 -9.13 -2.05
N PRO A 57 -3.68 -10.35 -1.79
CA PRO A 57 -2.99 -11.35 -0.99
C PRO A 57 -1.68 -11.83 -1.62
N TYR A 58 -1.55 -11.77 -2.95
CA TYR A 58 -0.30 -12.18 -3.62
C TYR A 58 0.89 -11.31 -3.21
N LEU A 59 0.66 -10.08 -2.73
CA LEU A 59 1.72 -9.22 -2.18
C LEU A 59 2.42 -9.86 -0.97
N LEU A 60 1.76 -10.75 -0.24
CA LEU A 60 2.36 -11.47 0.89
C LEU A 60 3.47 -12.42 0.43
N ASP A 61 3.39 -12.95 -0.79
CA ASP A 61 4.28 -13.99 -1.31
C ASP A 61 5.36 -13.48 -2.26
N ILE A 62 5.40 -12.18 -2.52
CA ILE A 62 6.47 -11.55 -3.30
C ILE A 62 7.81 -11.74 -2.60
N LYS A 63 8.68 -12.55 -3.22
CA LYS A 63 10.08 -12.68 -2.82
C LYS A 63 10.83 -11.46 -3.32
N MET A 64 11.15 -10.55 -2.42
CA MET A 64 11.99 -9.39 -2.75
C MET A 64 13.45 -9.81 -2.83
N ASP A 65 13.98 -9.87 -4.04
CA ASP A 65 15.42 -9.94 -4.30
C ASP A 65 16.03 -8.54 -4.08
N GLU A 66 16.79 -8.41 -3.00
CA GLU A 66 17.42 -7.15 -2.62
C GLU A 66 18.46 -6.69 -3.64
N HIS A 67 19.18 -7.60 -4.29
CA HIS A 67 20.19 -7.26 -5.28
C HIS A 67 19.54 -6.74 -6.56
N LEU A 68 18.46 -7.39 -7.01
CA LEU A 68 17.68 -6.93 -8.16
C LEU A 68 17.07 -5.55 -7.90
N PHE A 69 16.47 -5.35 -6.71
CA PHE A 69 15.89 -4.06 -6.36
C PHE A 69 16.96 -2.97 -6.28
N ARG A 70 18.11 -3.25 -5.66
CA ARG A 70 19.26 -2.32 -5.65
C ARG A 70 19.72 -1.96 -7.05
N ALA A 71 19.84 -2.93 -7.94
CA ALA A 71 20.22 -2.69 -9.33
C ALA A 71 19.16 -1.85 -10.06
N LEU A 72 17.87 -2.11 -9.85
CA LEU A 72 16.79 -1.39 -10.50
C LEU A 72 16.72 0.09 -10.07
N VAL A 73 16.85 0.36 -8.77
CA VAL A 73 16.76 1.72 -8.20
C VAL A 73 17.89 2.63 -8.70
N GLN A 74 19.04 2.08 -9.12
CA GLN A 74 20.11 2.87 -9.75
C GLN A 74 19.66 3.58 -11.04
N TYR A 75 18.64 3.05 -11.71
CA TYR A 75 18.09 3.64 -12.93
C TYR A 75 16.94 4.61 -12.64
N TRP A 76 16.52 4.77 -11.38
CA TRP A 76 15.47 5.71 -11.02
C TRP A 76 15.91 7.15 -11.30
N ASN A 77 15.15 7.84 -12.13
CA ASN A 77 15.37 9.23 -12.49
C ASN A 77 14.32 10.12 -11.81
N PRO A 78 14.65 10.78 -10.68
CA PRO A 78 13.67 11.55 -9.90
C PRO A 78 13.14 12.78 -10.66
N ALA A 79 13.90 13.32 -11.62
CA ALA A 79 13.47 14.47 -12.41
C ALA A 79 12.31 14.13 -13.37
N TYR A 80 12.19 12.87 -13.77
CA TYR A 80 11.20 12.39 -14.73
C TYR A 80 10.22 11.37 -14.14
N SER A 81 10.45 10.94 -12.89
CA SER A 81 9.64 9.92 -12.20
C SER A 81 9.54 8.60 -12.98
N CYS A 82 10.64 8.17 -13.60
CA CYS A 82 10.73 6.94 -14.39
C CYS A 82 12.09 6.24 -14.19
N PHE A 83 12.21 4.99 -14.64
CA PHE A 83 13.50 4.30 -14.74
C PHE A 83 14.08 4.49 -16.15
N THR A 84 15.27 5.08 -16.26
CA THR A 84 15.92 5.39 -17.55
C THR A 84 17.03 4.40 -17.87
N PHE A 85 16.83 3.55 -18.90
CA PHE A 85 17.79 2.59 -19.42
C PHE A 85 18.34 3.06 -20.78
N LYS A 86 19.37 3.91 -20.76
CA LYS A 86 19.95 4.54 -21.97
C LYS A 86 18.89 5.30 -22.78
N LYS A 87 18.31 4.64 -23.80
CA LYS A 87 17.33 5.22 -24.74
C LYS A 87 15.89 4.74 -24.47
N VAL A 88 15.66 3.99 -23.40
CA VAL A 88 14.36 3.41 -23.04
C VAL A 88 13.99 3.87 -21.65
N ASP A 89 12.78 4.40 -21.49
CA ASP A 89 12.21 4.75 -20.20
C ASP A 89 11.13 3.73 -19.81
N LEU A 90 11.15 3.29 -18.56
CA LEU A 90 10.11 2.47 -17.94
C LEU A 90 9.38 3.34 -16.91
N ILE A 91 8.09 3.59 -17.16
CA ILE A 91 7.21 4.40 -16.33
C ILE A 91 6.25 3.48 -15.60
N LEU A 92 6.04 3.72 -14.30
CA LEU A 92 5.00 3.04 -13.53
C LEU A 92 3.64 3.69 -13.82
N THR A 93 2.67 2.89 -14.26
CA THR A 93 1.37 3.40 -14.74
C THR A 93 0.20 3.00 -13.86
N ILE A 94 -0.91 3.73 -13.97
CA ILE A 94 -2.18 3.42 -13.27
C ILE A 94 -2.71 2.07 -13.77
N GLU A 95 -2.58 1.78 -15.06
CA GLU A 95 -3.03 0.56 -15.71
C GLU A 95 -2.31 -0.67 -15.15
N GLU A 96 -0.98 -0.61 -14.99
CA GLU A 96 -0.19 -1.71 -14.40
C GLU A 96 -0.60 -1.99 -12.96
N TYR A 97 -0.75 -0.95 -12.13
CA TYR A 97 -1.17 -1.14 -10.73
C TYR A 97 -2.64 -1.59 -10.63
N THR A 98 -3.49 -1.15 -11.55
CA THR A 98 -4.89 -1.62 -11.62
C THR A 98 -4.92 -3.10 -11.98
N ALA A 99 -4.11 -3.54 -12.94
CA ALA A 99 -3.98 -4.95 -13.31
C ALA A 99 -3.35 -5.79 -12.19
N LEU A 100 -2.35 -5.25 -11.48
CA LEU A 100 -1.69 -5.91 -10.35
C LEU A 100 -2.65 -6.18 -9.19
N LEU A 101 -3.48 -5.20 -8.84
CA LEU A 101 -4.43 -5.35 -7.73
C LEU A 101 -5.70 -6.07 -8.13
N HIS A 102 -6.13 -5.94 -9.40
CA HIS A 102 -7.33 -6.57 -9.95
C HIS A 102 -8.56 -6.47 -9.04
N CYS A 103 -8.81 -5.29 -8.47
CA CYS A 103 -9.92 -5.09 -7.53
C CYS A 103 -11.26 -4.89 -8.25
N PRO A 104 -12.21 -5.84 -8.20
CA PRO A 104 -13.42 -5.80 -9.05
C PRO A 104 -14.43 -4.72 -8.67
N LYS A 105 -14.42 -4.25 -7.41
CA LYS A 105 -15.42 -3.33 -6.85
C LYS A 105 -15.08 -1.84 -6.99
N ILE A 106 -13.95 -1.54 -7.59
CA ILE A 106 -13.42 -0.18 -7.68
C ILE A 106 -13.97 0.51 -8.92
N GLN A 107 -14.52 1.72 -8.73
CA GLN A 107 -14.89 2.58 -9.85
C GLN A 107 -13.69 3.46 -10.20
N THR A 108 -13.25 3.39 -11.46
CA THR A 108 -12.06 4.09 -11.98
C THR A 108 -12.23 5.61 -12.06
N ASP A 109 -13.46 6.12 -11.91
CA ASP A 109 -13.81 7.54 -12.01
C ASP A 109 -13.76 8.31 -10.67
N LYS A 110 -13.59 7.60 -9.54
CA LYS A 110 -13.49 8.22 -8.20
C LYS A 110 -12.06 8.20 -7.68
N ILE A 111 -11.38 9.33 -7.88
CA ILE A 111 -10.05 9.58 -7.33
C ILE A 111 -10.20 10.04 -5.88
N TYR A 112 -9.28 9.59 -5.02
CA TYR A 112 -9.16 10.05 -3.65
C TYR A 112 -8.95 11.59 -3.63
N SER A 113 -9.85 12.31 -2.97
CA SER A 113 -9.62 13.71 -2.61
C SER A 113 -9.50 13.80 -1.11
N LYS A 114 -8.49 14.47 -0.55
CA LYS A 114 -8.37 14.69 0.91
C LYS A 114 -9.47 15.64 1.40
N ALA A 115 -10.73 15.20 1.35
CA ALA A 115 -11.86 15.87 1.95
C ALA A 115 -11.69 15.90 3.47
N THR A 116 -12.17 16.99 4.08
CA THR A 116 -12.36 17.19 5.52
C THR A 116 -13.14 16.01 6.08
N ASN A 117 -12.43 15.04 6.65
CA ASN A 117 -13.03 13.78 7.06
C ASN A 117 -13.89 14.04 8.30
N VAL A 118 -15.22 13.96 8.14
CA VAL A 118 -16.21 14.22 9.21
C VAL A 118 -16.05 13.24 10.37
N LEU A 119 -15.48 12.06 10.11
CA LEU A 119 -15.37 10.98 11.07
C LEU A 119 -14.00 10.96 11.78
N THR A 120 -14.03 10.94 13.12
CA THR A 120 -12.81 10.79 13.93
C THR A 120 -12.13 9.45 13.68
N PHE A 121 -10.81 9.38 13.91
CA PHE A 121 -10.02 8.15 13.83
C PHE A 121 -10.68 6.97 14.58
N LEU A 122 -11.17 7.21 15.81
CA LEU A 122 -11.86 6.20 16.61
C LEU A 122 -13.08 5.62 15.90
N ASN A 123 -13.92 6.47 15.33
CA ASN A 123 -15.15 6.04 14.70
C ASN A 123 -14.88 5.27 13.39
N LYS A 124 -13.81 5.61 12.65
CA LYS A 124 -13.38 4.82 11.48
C LYS A 124 -12.97 3.42 11.89
N LEU A 125 -12.17 3.30 12.96
CA LEU A 125 -11.78 1.99 13.48
C LEU A 125 -13.01 1.19 13.92
N MET A 126 -13.98 1.81 14.59
CA MET A 126 -15.24 1.14 14.96
C MET A 126 -15.95 0.59 13.73
N ASN A 127 -16.06 1.40 12.68
CA ASN A 127 -16.73 0.99 11.44
C ASN A 127 -15.99 -0.16 10.74
N ILE A 128 -14.67 -0.09 10.63
CA ILE A 128 -13.85 -1.11 9.95
C ILE A 128 -13.84 -2.40 10.76
N THR A 129 -13.55 -2.32 12.06
CA THR A 129 -13.31 -3.48 12.93
C THR A 129 -14.58 -4.07 13.53
N GLY A 130 -15.69 -3.33 13.60
CA GLY A 130 -16.89 -3.72 14.34
C GLY A 130 -16.74 -3.65 15.87
N MET A 131 -15.60 -3.16 16.38
CA MET A 131 -15.30 -3.18 17.82
C MET A 131 -15.85 -1.98 18.58
N SER A 132 -16.02 -2.16 19.89
CA SER A 132 -16.46 -1.08 20.78
C SER A 132 -15.39 0.01 20.91
N LYS A 133 -15.83 1.24 21.21
CA LYS A 133 -14.94 2.38 21.47
C LYS A 133 -13.91 2.05 22.56
N GLN A 134 -14.33 1.39 23.64
CA GLN A 134 -13.47 1.02 24.77
C GLN A 134 -12.35 0.08 24.35
N TRP A 135 -12.67 -0.95 23.56
CA TRP A 135 -11.67 -1.87 23.03
C TRP A 135 -10.66 -1.12 22.17
N ILE A 136 -11.13 -0.29 21.23
CA ILE A 136 -10.25 0.46 20.32
C ILE A 136 -9.33 1.40 21.08
N THR A 137 -9.86 2.16 22.05
CA THR A 137 -9.03 3.07 22.86
C THR A 137 -7.92 2.35 23.62
N ALA A 138 -8.14 1.10 24.02
CA ALA A 138 -7.12 0.30 24.70
C ALA A 138 -6.01 -0.20 23.75
N GLN A 139 -6.33 -0.39 22.46
CA GLN A 139 -5.39 -0.87 21.45
C GLN A 139 -4.52 0.23 20.82
N ILE A 140 -5.00 1.48 20.81
CA ILE A 140 -4.26 2.62 20.24
C ILE A 140 -2.93 2.81 20.97
N LYS A 141 -1.86 2.89 20.17
CA LYS A 141 -0.52 3.27 20.61
C LYS A 141 -0.09 4.52 19.86
N GLN A 142 0.69 5.36 20.54
CA GLN A 142 1.41 6.45 19.90
C GLN A 142 2.77 5.89 19.46
N LYS A 143 3.10 6.00 18.17
CA LYS A 143 4.42 5.66 17.64
C LYS A 143 4.87 6.80 16.76
N ASP A 144 5.99 7.39 17.13
CA ASP A 144 6.44 8.68 16.60
C ASP A 144 5.28 9.70 16.72
N ASP A 145 4.94 10.36 15.61
CA ASP A 145 3.88 11.36 15.56
C ASP A 145 2.50 10.80 15.20
N CYS A 146 2.35 9.48 15.07
CA CYS A 146 1.09 8.87 14.62
C CYS A 146 0.47 7.93 15.65
N LYS A 147 -0.87 7.94 15.67
CA LYS A 147 -1.66 6.89 16.31
C LYS A 147 -1.62 5.66 15.43
N CYS A 148 -1.45 4.50 16.06
CA CYS A 148 -1.33 3.23 15.36
C CYS A 148 -1.92 2.08 16.17
N ILE A 149 -2.20 0.97 15.48
CA ILE A 149 -2.66 -0.28 16.07
C ILE A 149 -1.60 -1.36 15.83
N PRO A 150 -1.18 -2.11 16.86
CA PRO A 150 -0.26 -3.24 16.70
C PRO A 150 -0.86 -4.35 15.84
N LEU A 151 -0.05 -4.98 14.98
CA LEU A 151 -0.47 -6.15 14.19
C LEU A 151 -1.02 -7.27 15.06
N ARG A 152 -0.41 -7.54 16.24
CA ARG A 152 -0.92 -8.57 17.16
C ARG A 152 -2.41 -8.37 17.52
N SER A 153 -2.83 -7.12 17.73
CA SER A 153 -4.20 -6.80 18.09
C SER A 153 -5.14 -7.02 16.90
N LEU A 154 -4.69 -6.70 15.69
CA LEU A 154 -5.43 -6.98 14.46
C LEU A 154 -5.50 -8.48 14.16
N ARG A 155 -4.40 -9.23 14.42
CA ARG A 155 -4.34 -10.69 14.29
C ARG A 155 -5.37 -11.37 15.18
N ASP A 156 -5.38 -11.03 16.46
CA ASP A 156 -6.34 -11.58 17.43
C ASP A 156 -7.78 -11.32 16.96
N LEU A 157 -8.02 -10.11 16.43
CA LEU A 157 -9.31 -9.75 15.87
C LEU A 157 -9.67 -10.61 14.64
N ILE A 158 -8.77 -10.77 13.67
CA ILE A 158 -9.02 -11.58 12.46
C ILE A 158 -9.37 -13.02 12.83
N LEU A 159 -8.70 -13.59 13.82
CA LEU A 159 -8.94 -14.97 14.25
C LEU A 159 -10.28 -15.14 14.98
N THR A 160 -10.65 -14.19 15.82
CA THR A 160 -11.78 -14.33 16.76
C THR A 160 -13.07 -13.63 16.35
N HIS A 161 -13.04 -12.74 15.35
CA HIS A 161 -14.22 -11.95 14.98
C HIS A 161 -15.39 -12.84 14.53
N PRO A 162 -16.64 -12.65 15.00
CA PRO A 162 -17.76 -13.50 14.60
C PRO A 162 -18.23 -13.25 13.15
N ASP A 163 -18.13 -12.01 12.69
CA ASP A 163 -18.47 -11.60 11.32
C ASP A 163 -17.30 -11.86 10.35
N MET A 164 -17.53 -12.66 9.31
CA MET A 164 -16.55 -13.00 8.29
C MET A 164 -16.10 -11.79 7.44
N LYS A 165 -17.01 -10.86 7.11
CA LYS A 165 -16.66 -9.66 6.36
C LYS A 165 -15.69 -8.80 7.16
N LYS A 166 -15.91 -8.66 8.47
CA LYS A 166 -14.97 -7.93 9.34
C LYS A 166 -13.60 -8.60 9.43
N LYS A 167 -13.52 -9.94 9.44
CA LYS A 167 -12.23 -10.65 9.34
C LYS A 167 -11.48 -10.26 8.06
N VAL A 168 -12.17 -10.32 6.93
CA VAL A 168 -11.64 -10.00 5.60
C VAL A 168 -11.17 -8.54 5.55
N ASP A 169 -11.93 -7.61 6.13
CA ASP A 169 -11.60 -6.18 6.15
C ASP A 169 -10.36 -5.89 6.99
N VAL A 170 -10.28 -6.46 8.19
CA VAL A 170 -9.13 -6.27 9.09
C VAL A 170 -7.87 -6.93 8.50
N PHE A 171 -8.02 -8.06 7.81
CA PHE A 171 -6.91 -8.70 7.10
C PHE A 171 -6.41 -7.84 5.93
N ALA A 172 -7.30 -7.31 5.08
CA ALA A 172 -6.93 -6.43 3.98
C ALA A 172 -6.26 -5.14 4.50
N LEU A 173 -6.82 -4.52 5.54
CA LEU A 173 -6.23 -3.38 6.23
C LEU A 173 -4.80 -3.68 6.71
N SER A 174 -4.57 -4.87 7.24
CA SER A 174 -3.25 -5.30 7.70
C SER A 174 -2.25 -5.40 6.54
N ILE A 175 -2.68 -5.87 5.35
CA ILE A 175 -1.82 -5.88 4.15
C ILE A 175 -1.50 -4.45 3.71
N TYR A 176 -2.50 -3.57 3.64
CA TYR A 176 -2.27 -2.16 3.30
C TYR A 176 -1.27 -1.50 4.24
N GLY A 177 -1.42 -1.67 5.55
CA GLY A 177 -0.57 -0.97 6.52
C GLY A 177 0.83 -1.58 6.71
N LEU A 178 1.02 -2.86 6.40
CA LEU A 178 2.30 -3.53 6.63
C LEU A 178 3.12 -3.77 5.37
N VAL A 179 2.46 -3.79 4.20
CA VAL A 179 3.11 -4.07 2.92
C VAL A 179 3.10 -2.84 2.03
N VAL A 180 1.96 -2.18 1.89
CA VAL A 180 1.77 -1.11 0.90
C VAL A 180 2.19 0.26 1.42
N PHE A 181 1.80 0.59 2.66
CA PHE A 181 2.10 1.86 3.33
C PHE A 181 2.82 1.62 4.68
N PRO A 182 3.97 0.92 4.70
CA PRO A 182 4.64 0.58 5.95
C PRO A 182 5.30 1.81 6.57
N LYS A 183 4.65 2.42 7.56
CA LYS A 183 5.25 3.53 8.33
C LYS A 183 6.07 3.07 9.51
N ALA A 184 5.59 2.05 10.23
CA ALA A 184 6.22 1.63 11.47
C ALA A 184 6.12 0.11 11.67
N LEU A 185 7.27 -0.55 11.89
CA LEU A 185 7.36 -2.01 11.99
C LEU A 185 6.38 -2.61 12.99
N GLY A 186 5.49 -3.49 12.50
CA GLY A 186 4.50 -4.22 13.27
C GLY A 186 3.24 -3.43 13.65
N TYR A 187 3.01 -2.26 13.03
CA TYR A 187 1.86 -1.40 13.32
C TYR A 187 1.22 -0.88 12.04
N VAL A 188 -0.09 -0.65 12.10
CA VAL A 188 -0.86 0.06 11.08
C VAL A 188 -1.18 1.46 11.62
N ASP A 189 -0.79 2.51 10.90
CA ASP A 189 -1.00 3.89 11.33
C ASP A 189 -2.33 4.49 10.84
N GLU A 190 -2.73 5.61 11.45
CA GLU A 190 -4.00 6.28 11.19
C GLU A 190 -4.26 6.69 9.74
N VAL A 191 -3.23 6.99 8.95
CA VAL A 191 -3.38 7.38 7.54
C VAL A 191 -3.90 6.21 6.72
N VAL A 192 -3.45 4.99 7.03
CA VAL A 192 -3.91 3.76 6.37
C VAL A 192 -5.39 3.50 6.68
N PHE A 193 -5.84 3.77 7.91
CA PHE A 193 -7.26 3.66 8.26
C PHE A 193 -8.11 4.70 7.51
N ASP A 194 -7.59 5.92 7.33
CA ASP A 194 -8.26 6.97 6.56
C ASP A 194 -8.41 6.59 5.08
N LEU A 195 -7.39 5.97 4.50
CA LEU A 195 -7.45 5.39 3.15
C LEU A 195 -8.48 4.25 3.09
N PHE A 196 -8.43 3.32 4.05
CA PHE A 196 -9.25 2.12 4.04
C PHE A 196 -10.75 2.43 4.19
N ASP A 197 -11.13 3.39 5.03
CA ASP A 197 -12.52 3.89 5.14
C ASP A 197 -13.10 4.36 3.80
N ARG A 198 -12.25 4.80 2.87
CA ARG A 198 -12.66 5.27 1.54
C ARG A 198 -12.73 4.15 0.51
N LEU A 199 -11.99 3.05 0.71
CA LEU A 199 -12.13 1.86 -0.14
C LEU A 199 -13.55 1.30 -0.06
N ASP A 200 -14.17 1.34 1.13
CA ASP A 200 -15.57 0.94 1.32
C ASP A 200 -16.54 1.82 0.51
N LYS A 201 -16.13 3.06 0.21
CA LYS A 201 -16.86 4.03 -0.64
C LYS A 201 -16.54 3.88 -2.14
N ARG A 202 -15.94 2.75 -2.54
CA ARG A 202 -15.54 2.39 -3.92
C ARG A 202 -14.50 3.31 -4.55
N VAL A 203 -13.69 3.98 -3.73
CA VAL A 203 -12.54 4.78 -4.18
C VAL A 203 -11.39 3.83 -4.53
N THR A 204 -10.68 4.11 -5.63
CA THR A 204 -9.48 3.34 -5.99
C THR A 204 -8.29 3.69 -5.07
N PRO A 205 -7.51 2.71 -4.55
CA PRO A 205 -6.23 2.97 -3.90
C PRO A 205 -5.09 3.14 -4.89
N VAL A 206 -5.28 2.81 -6.18
CA VAL A 206 -4.19 2.75 -7.17
C VAL A 206 -3.38 4.06 -7.22
N PRO A 207 -3.99 5.26 -7.30
CA PRO A 207 -3.23 6.51 -7.30
C PRO A 207 -2.40 6.70 -6.02
N GLU A 208 -2.91 6.31 -4.86
CA GLU A 208 -2.20 6.43 -3.58
C GLU A 208 -1.01 5.47 -3.51
N ILE A 209 -1.17 4.23 -3.98
CA ILE A 209 -0.08 3.25 -4.01
C ILE A 209 1.01 3.71 -4.99
N LEU A 210 0.62 4.23 -6.14
CA LEU A 210 1.56 4.76 -7.12
C LEU A 210 2.32 5.98 -6.56
N ALA A 211 1.61 6.91 -5.92
CA ALA A 211 2.21 8.05 -5.26
C ALA A 211 3.17 7.64 -4.13
N GLU A 212 2.81 6.64 -3.33
CA GLU A 212 3.67 6.08 -2.29
C GLU A 212 4.91 5.39 -2.87
N THR A 213 4.78 4.73 -4.02
CA THR A 213 5.91 4.14 -4.72
C THR A 213 6.89 5.21 -5.17
N PHE A 214 6.41 6.28 -5.82
CA PHE A 214 7.27 7.41 -6.21
C PHE A 214 7.91 8.10 -5.01
N ARG A 215 7.15 8.33 -3.94
CA ARG A 215 7.69 8.87 -2.69
C ARG A 215 8.81 7.99 -2.15
N SER A 216 8.60 6.67 -2.13
CA SER A 216 9.59 5.71 -1.63
C SER A 216 10.86 5.73 -2.48
N LEU A 217 10.75 5.65 -3.80
CA LEU A 217 11.88 5.67 -4.74
C LEU A 217 12.71 6.97 -4.64
N ASN A 218 12.07 8.11 -4.34
CA ASN A 218 12.75 9.39 -4.13
C ASN A 218 13.46 9.53 -2.77
N THR A 219 13.20 8.61 -1.83
CA THR A 219 13.78 8.63 -0.47
C THR A 219 14.71 7.45 -0.19
N CYS A 220 14.91 6.55 -1.16
CA CYS A 220 15.74 5.34 -1.06
C CYS A 220 17.24 5.59 -1.08
#